data_AF-A0A0F8ZM85-F1
#
_entry.id   AF-A0A0F8ZM85-F1
#
_cell.length_a   1.000
_cell.length_b   1.000
_cell.length_c   1.000
_cell.angle_alpha   90.00
_cell.angle_beta   90.00
_cell.angle_gamma   90.00
#
_symmetry.space_group_name_H-M   'P 1'
#
loop_
_entity.id
_entity.type
_entity.pdbx_description
1 polymer ?
#
loop_
_entity_poly.entity_id
_entity_poly.type
_entity_poly.pdbx_seq_one_letter_code
_entity_poly.pdbx_strand_id
1 'polypeptide(L)'
;AANGRAYTPVVGNEEEFDPALALSVGSHHILWGANHYAHKLPHIGRWLVWDKRCQQQPTRTQADCELAWCSDYWDILNLYR
;
A
#
# COMPACT_ATOMS: atom_id res chain seq x y z
N ALA A 1 28.82 -8.21 12.07
CA ALA A 1 28.95 -7.53 10.76
C ALA A 1 27.61 -7.62 10.06
N ALA A 2 27.06 -6.50 9.60
CA ALA A 2 25.77 -6.50 8.90
C ALA A 2 25.96 -7.06 7.50
N ASN A 3 25.50 -8.30 7.27
CA ASN A 3 25.56 -8.97 5.98
C ASN A 3 24.40 -8.49 5.09
N GLY A 4 24.38 -7.20 4.77
CA GLY A 4 23.42 -6.63 3.81
C GLY A 4 23.81 -7.04 2.39
N ARG A 5 22.86 -7.58 1.63
CA ARG A 5 23.06 -7.77 0.17
C ARG A 5 23.18 -6.40 -0.49
N ALA A 6 24.23 -6.21 -1.29
CA ALA A 6 24.36 -5.03 -2.13
C ALA A 6 23.40 -5.18 -3.33
N TYR A 7 22.46 -4.24 -3.46
CA TYR A 7 21.56 -4.16 -4.59
C TYR A 7 21.90 -2.94 -5.42
N THR A 8 21.78 -3.05 -6.74
CA THR A 8 21.83 -1.87 -7.61
C THR A 8 20.74 -0.88 -7.18
N PRO A 9 21.03 0.43 -7.09
CA PRO A 9 20.01 1.42 -6.79
C PRO A 9 18.84 1.31 -7.77
N VAL A 10 17.62 1.40 -7.23
CA VAL A 10 16.41 1.46 -8.05
C VAL A 10 16.34 2.84 -8.69
N VAL A 11 16.38 2.88 -10.03
CA VAL A 11 16.24 4.13 -10.80
C VAL A 11 14.84 4.71 -10.58
N GLY A 12 14.73 6.03 -10.38
CA GLY A 12 13.46 6.73 -10.19
C GLY A 12 12.92 6.73 -8.75
N ASN A 13 13.67 6.16 -7.79
CA ASN A 13 13.24 6.11 -6.38
C ASN A 13 13.38 7.46 -5.64
N GLU A 14 13.95 8.48 -6.28
CA GLU A 14 14.07 9.84 -5.73
C GLU A 14 12.84 10.70 -6.05
N GLU A 15 11.96 10.24 -6.94
CA GLU A 15 10.77 10.94 -7.36
C GLU A 15 9.53 10.36 -6.67
N GLU A 16 8.52 11.20 -6.44
CA GLU A 16 7.26 10.72 -5.94
C GLU A 16 6.53 9.90 -7.00
N PHE A 17 5.97 8.74 -6.60
CA PHE A 17 5.11 7.95 -7.46
C PHE A 17 3.89 8.76 -7.96
N ASP A 18 3.55 8.63 -9.25
CA ASP A 18 2.36 9.20 -9.87
C ASP A 18 1.32 8.11 -10.14
N PRO A 19 0.16 8.11 -9.44
CA PRO A 19 -0.87 7.11 -9.63
C PRO A 19 -1.73 7.33 -10.88
N ALA A 20 -1.56 8.41 -11.65
CA ALA A 20 -2.44 8.77 -12.76
C ALA A 20 -2.60 7.65 -13.80
N LEU A 21 -1.51 6.96 -14.15
CA LEU A 21 -1.57 5.82 -15.07
C LEU A 21 -2.38 4.67 -14.47
N ALA A 22 -2.16 4.33 -13.20
CA ALA A 22 -2.91 3.26 -12.54
C ALA A 22 -4.40 3.59 -12.46
N LEU A 23 -4.75 4.85 -12.17
CA LEU A 23 -6.13 5.34 -12.12
C LEU A 23 -6.81 5.43 -13.49
N SER A 24 -6.04 5.44 -14.58
CA SER A 24 -6.57 5.46 -15.95
C SER A 24 -7.01 4.07 -16.44
N VAL A 25 -6.66 3.00 -15.72
CA VAL A 25 -6.88 1.63 -16.16
C VAL A 25 -8.02 1.00 -15.36
N GLY A 26 -9.18 0.90 -16.00
CA GLY A 26 -10.38 0.31 -15.40
C GLY A 26 -11.19 1.33 -14.58
N SER A 27 -12.26 0.83 -13.94
CA SER A 27 -13.21 1.67 -13.20
C SER A 27 -13.13 1.47 -11.69
N HIS A 28 -12.47 0.40 -11.23
CA HIS A 28 -12.43 -0.03 -9.84
C HIS A 28 -10.98 -0.34 -9.46
N HIS A 29 -10.50 0.25 -8.38
CA HIS A 29 -9.09 0.25 -8.02
C HIS A 29 -8.90 -0.17 -6.57
N ILE A 30 -7.93 -1.05 -6.34
CA ILE A 30 -7.31 -1.31 -5.03
C ILE A 30 -5.81 -1.06 -5.19
N LEU A 31 -5.30 -0.01 -4.56
CA LEU A 31 -3.92 0.44 -4.71
C LEU A 31 -3.17 0.31 -3.37
N TRP A 32 -2.18 -0.57 -3.31
CA TRP A 32 -1.36 -0.80 -2.11
C TRP A 32 -0.26 0.25 -1.95
N GLY A 33 0.14 0.49 -0.70
CA GLY A 33 1.11 1.55 -0.36
C GLY A 33 0.57 2.97 -0.59
N ALA A 34 -0.74 3.09 -0.81
CA ALA A 34 -1.42 4.35 -1.12
C ALA A 34 -1.25 5.43 -0.05
N ASN A 35 -0.90 5.06 1.19
CA ASN A 35 -0.56 6.02 2.24
C ASN A 35 0.66 6.91 1.89
N HIS A 36 1.52 6.49 0.95
CA HIS A 36 2.68 7.28 0.51
C HIS A 36 2.38 8.31 -0.57
N TYR A 37 1.24 8.17 -1.26
CA TYR A 37 0.80 9.06 -2.34
C TYR A 37 -0.67 9.44 -2.21
N ALA A 38 -1.19 9.42 -0.97
CA ALA A 38 -2.60 9.67 -0.68
C ALA A 38 -3.07 11.06 -1.13
N HIS A 39 -2.15 12.05 -1.14
CA HIS A 39 -2.40 13.40 -1.63
C HIS A 39 -2.68 13.47 -3.14
N LYS A 40 -2.34 12.43 -3.90
CA LYS A 40 -2.57 12.32 -5.34
C LYS A 40 -3.81 11.48 -5.69
N LEU A 41 -4.47 10.91 -4.69
CA LEU A 41 -5.66 10.09 -4.89
C LEU A 41 -6.93 10.94 -4.82
N PRO A 42 -8.02 10.53 -5.50
CA PRO A 42 -9.32 11.13 -5.28
C PRO A 42 -9.68 11.12 -3.78
N HIS A 43 -10.30 12.20 -3.30
CA HIS A 43 -10.72 12.32 -1.89
C HIS A 43 -11.81 11.32 -1.49
N ILE A 44 -12.45 10.71 -2.47
CA ILE A 44 -13.43 9.64 -2.34
C ILE A 44 -12.72 8.29 -2.17
N GLY A 45 -13.31 7.38 -1.39
CA GLY A 45 -12.80 6.01 -1.24
C GLY A 45 -12.77 5.51 0.21
N ARG A 46 -12.09 4.38 0.40
CA ARG A 46 -11.92 3.69 1.69
C ARG A 46 -10.50 3.15 1.84
N TRP A 47 -10.10 2.93 3.08
CA TRP A 47 -8.82 2.30 3.40
C TRP A 47 -9.05 0.84 3.80
N LEU A 48 -8.31 -0.05 3.13
CA LEU A 48 -8.17 -1.44 3.51
C LEU A 48 -6.89 -1.56 4.35
N VAL A 49 -7.00 -2.23 5.49
CA VAL A 49 -5.88 -2.51 6.38
C VAL A 49 -5.60 -4.00 6.34
N TRP A 50 -4.44 -4.37 5.83
CA TRP A 50 -3.94 -5.73 5.96
C TRP A 50 -3.12 -5.85 7.22
N ASP A 51 -3.68 -6.50 8.24
CA ASP A 51 -2.91 -6.90 9.42
C ASP A 51 -1.99 -8.07 9.09
N LYS A 52 -0.68 -7.81 8.98
CA LYS A 52 0.32 -8.84 8.69
C LYS A 52 0.68 -9.65 9.94
N ARG A 53 0.26 -9.21 11.12
CA ARG A 53 0.57 -9.89 12.38
C ARG A 53 -0.23 -11.17 12.52
N CYS A 54 -1.40 -11.28 11.89
CA CYS A 54 -2.26 -12.47 12.02
C CYS A 54 -2.44 -12.91 13.48
N GLN A 55 -2.63 -11.93 14.39
CA GLN A 55 -2.70 -12.13 15.86
C GLN A 55 -1.43 -12.70 16.53
N GLN A 56 -0.30 -12.75 15.83
CA GLN A 56 0.98 -13.19 16.38
C GLN A 56 1.85 -12.00 16.81
N GLN A 57 2.39 -12.08 18.02
CA GLN A 57 3.47 -11.23 18.48
C GLN A 57 4.80 -11.95 18.27
N PRO A 58 5.71 -11.37 17.47
CA PRO A 58 6.86 -10.68 18.06
C PRO A 58 7.32 -9.44 17.27
N THR A 59 8.41 -8.81 17.74
CA THR A 59 9.11 -7.67 17.14
C THR A 59 9.47 -7.94 15.67
N ARG A 60 8.82 -7.23 14.74
CA ARG A 60 9.17 -7.27 13.31
C ARG A 60 10.09 -6.10 12.96
N THR A 61 10.95 -6.32 11.97
CA THR A 61 11.79 -5.29 11.34
C THR A 61 11.10 -4.60 10.15
N GLN A 62 9.83 -4.93 9.91
CA GLN A 62 8.96 -4.38 8.86
C GLN A 62 7.65 -3.89 9.49
N ALA A 63 6.86 -3.10 8.74
CA ALA A 63 5.58 -2.58 9.21
C ALA A 63 4.59 -3.68 9.62
N ASP A 64 3.81 -3.41 10.69
CA ASP A 64 2.79 -4.30 11.26
C ASP A 64 1.62 -4.56 10.30
N CYS A 65 1.27 -3.54 9.50
CA CYS A 65 0.20 -3.61 8.52
C CYS A 65 0.62 -3.01 7.18
N GLU A 66 -0.17 -3.29 6.15
CA GLU A 66 -0.13 -2.60 4.87
C GLU A 66 -1.47 -1.92 4.61
N LEU A 67 -1.41 -0.75 3.96
CA LEU A 67 -2.58 0.05 3.65
C LEU A 67 -2.82 0.04 2.15
N ALA A 68 -4.08 -0.15 1.76
CA ALA A 68 -4.53 0.06 0.40
C ALA A 68 -5.70 1.03 0.33
N TRP A 69 -5.72 1.86 -0.71
CA TRP A 69 -6.87 2.69 -1.03
C TRP A 69 -7.79 1.96 -2.00
N CYS A 70 -9.09 1.98 -1.73
CA CYS A 70 -10.14 1.43 -2.57
C CYS A 70 -10.98 2.57 -3.14
N SER A 71 -11.15 2.61 -4.47
CA SER A 71 -11.93 3.66 -5.16
C SER A 71 -13.44 3.55 -4.92
N ASP A 72 -13.91 2.38 -4.48
CA ASP A 72 -15.33 2.06 -4.38
C ASP A 72 -15.89 2.23 -2.96
N TYR A 73 -17.21 2.36 -2.90
CA TYR A 73 -17.96 2.70 -1.69
C TYR A 73 -18.82 1.55 -1.15
N TRP A 74 -18.79 0.37 -1.80
CA TRP A 74 -19.63 -0.76 -1.43
C TRP A 74 -19.27 -1.32 -0.04
N ASP A 75 -20.20 -2.09 0.53
CA ASP A 75 -20.12 -2.60 1.90
C ASP A 75 -18.75 -3.24 2.20
N ILE A 76 -18.20 -2.81 3.34
CA ILE A 76 -16.85 -3.13 3.79
C ILE A 76 -16.74 -4.64 4.01
N LEU A 77 -15.99 -5.32 3.16
CA LEU A 77 -15.57 -6.69 3.44
C LEU A 77 -14.32 -6.62 4.34
N ASN A 78 -14.51 -6.86 5.64
CA ASN A 78 -13.38 -7.18 6.50
C ASN A 78 -12.82 -8.54 6.07
N LEU A 79 -11.74 -8.50 5.28
CA LEU A 79 -11.00 -9.68 4.84
C LEU A 79 -10.15 -10.20 5.99
N TYR A 80 -10.81 -10.79 6.98
CA TYR A 80 -10.14 -11.65 7.95
C TYR A 80 -9.99 -13.04 7.32
N ARG A 81 -8.80 -13.61 7.44
CA ARG A 81 -8.58 -15.04 7.20
C ARG A 81 -9.19 -15.86 8.33
#